data_AF-A0A7G3ZMK7-F1
#
_entry.id   AF-A0A7G3ZMK7-F1
#
_cell.length_a   1.000
_cell.length_b   1.000
_cell.length_c   1.000
_cell.angle_alpha   90.00
_cell.angle_beta   90.00
_cell.angle_gamma   90.00
#
_symmetry.space_group_name_H-M   'P 1'
#
loop_
_entity.id
_entity.type
_entity.pdbx_description
1 polymer ?
#
loop_
_entity_poly.entity_id
_entity_poly.type
_entity_poly.pdbx_seq_one_letter_code
_entity_poly.pdbx_strand_id
1 'polypeptide(L)'
;MLNRLRCLPGRRWKSNSTIKRFIDENRAIANTTVFQGTLYEHTVMRELQGKLAMTSLQKTGGANDRGVDIRGSWDVAKVFHTMNPILKLDQTEVPARCKLNGVTFKPFRHKLPRETQLKVLVQCKAFTSSKVAPKEFRELLGTFASLVSGPQRNKTAIMMCSPNMLTKDGLSLINSVPMPLIYLRIEMLRLKGADYDIADSGRLLNYYENEYAAQFLQGMGIKEWLKLSMFK
;
A
#
# COMPACT_ATOMS: atom_id res chain seq x y z
N MET A 1 -16.16 -24.43 -17.05
CA MET A 1 -15.37 -23.62 -18.01
C MET A 1 -15.48 -22.16 -17.58
N LEU A 2 -14.65 -21.72 -16.62
CA LEU A 2 -14.75 -20.40 -16.00
C LEU A 2 -14.04 -19.36 -16.88
N ASN A 3 -14.85 -18.46 -17.44
CA ASN A 3 -14.40 -17.35 -18.27
C ASN A 3 -13.30 -16.53 -17.57
N ARG A 4 -12.19 -16.33 -18.29
CA ARG A 4 -11.15 -15.35 -17.98
C ARG A 4 -11.75 -13.94 -18.06
N LEU A 5 -12.33 -13.46 -16.97
CA LEU A 5 -12.61 -12.03 -16.81
C LEU A 5 -11.25 -11.32 -16.75
N ARG A 6 -10.97 -10.60 -17.84
CA ARG A 6 -9.75 -9.82 -18.06
C ARG A 6 -9.73 -8.69 -17.04
N CYS A 7 -8.53 -8.42 -16.51
CA CYS A 7 -8.27 -7.17 -15.84
C CYS A 7 -8.85 -6.00 -16.63
N LEU A 8 -9.53 -5.03 -16.00
CA LEU A 8 -9.92 -3.80 -16.70
C LEU A 8 -8.66 -3.20 -17.36
N PRO A 9 -8.49 -3.33 -18.70
CA PRO A 9 -7.18 -3.15 -19.34
C PRO A 9 -6.63 -1.72 -19.18
N GLY A 10 -7.53 -0.75 -18.97
CA GLY A 10 -7.21 0.67 -19.00
C GLY A 10 -6.36 1.20 -17.85
N ARG A 11 -6.45 0.66 -16.62
CA ARG A 11 -5.71 1.25 -15.47
C ARG A 11 -4.23 0.86 -15.47
N ARG A 12 -3.92 -0.43 -15.59
CA ARG A 12 -2.53 -0.89 -15.67
C ARG A 12 -1.82 -0.33 -16.91
N TRP A 13 -2.52 -0.21 -18.05
CA TRP A 13 -2.00 0.45 -19.24
C TRP A 13 -1.61 1.91 -18.99
N LYS A 14 -2.48 2.71 -18.37
CA LYS A 14 -2.18 4.11 -18.02
C LYS A 14 -0.97 4.21 -17.10
N SER A 15 -0.91 3.42 -16.03
CA SER A 15 0.26 3.43 -15.13
C SER A 15 1.54 3.00 -15.84
N ASN A 16 1.48 2.00 -16.73
CA ASN A 16 2.62 1.57 -17.53
C ASN A 16 3.10 2.66 -18.49
N SER A 17 2.19 3.44 -19.08
CA SER A 17 2.57 4.58 -19.94
C SER A 17 3.31 5.66 -19.14
N THR A 18 2.89 5.94 -17.90
CA THR A 18 3.61 6.87 -17.00
C THR A 18 5.01 6.37 -16.65
N ILE A 19 5.16 5.08 -16.32
CA ILE A 19 6.47 4.47 -16.04
C ILE A 19 7.37 4.57 -17.27
N LYS A 20 6.86 4.21 -18.45
CA LYS A 20 7.62 4.26 -19.70
C LYS A 20 8.10 5.67 -20.01
N ARG A 21 7.19 6.66 -19.92
CA ARG A 21 7.53 8.08 -20.11
C ARG A 21 8.63 8.53 -19.16
N PHE A 22 8.52 8.19 -17.87
CA PHE A 22 9.55 8.52 -16.89
C PHE A 22 10.93 7.93 -17.26
N ILE A 23 10.97 6.65 -17.65
CA ILE A 23 12.21 6.00 -18.09
C ILE A 23 12.81 6.73 -19.30
N ASP A 24 12.00 6.99 -20.32
CA ASP A 24 12.44 7.60 -21.57
C ASP A 24 12.97 9.03 -21.36
N GLU A 25 12.29 9.83 -20.53
CA GLU A 25 12.69 11.20 -20.21
C GLU A 25 13.94 11.30 -19.33
N ASN A 26 14.28 10.23 -18.58
CA ASN A 26 15.34 10.26 -17.57
C ASN A 26 16.47 9.24 -17.84
N ARG A 27 16.61 8.75 -19.08
CA ARG A 27 17.66 7.77 -19.46
C ARG A 27 19.07 8.20 -19.07
N ALA A 28 19.37 9.51 -19.15
CA ALA A 28 20.69 10.05 -18.85
C ALA A 28 21.15 9.83 -17.40
N ILE A 29 20.21 9.62 -16.46
CA ILE A 29 20.50 9.43 -15.03
C ILE A 29 20.11 8.04 -14.52
N ALA A 30 19.91 7.07 -15.43
CA ALA A 30 19.35 5.76 -15.11
C ALA A 30 20.16 4.97 -14.06
N ASN A 31 21.46 5.24 -13.94
CA ASN A 31 22.35 4.60 -12.97
C ASN A 31 22.32 5.24 -11.57
N THR A 32 21.59 6.34 -11.38
CA THR A 32 21.55 7.07 -10.11
C THR A 32 20.54 6.47 -9.12
N THR A 33 20.82 6.61 -7.83
CA THR A 33 19.88 6.23 -6.77
C THR A 33 18.57 7.01 -6.82
N VAL A 34 18.62 8.28 -7.24
CA VAL A 34 17.46 9.14 -7.44
C VAL A 34 16.54 8.56 -8.52
N PHE A 35 17.09 8.17 -9.67
CA PHE A 35 16.31 7.52 -10.72
C PHE A 35 15.68 6.22 -10.23
N GLN A 36 16.46 5.34 -9.57
CA GLN A 36 15.95 4.06 -9.09
C GLN A 36 14.84 4.23 -8.04
N GLY A 37 14.99 5.18 -7.11
CA GLY A 37 13.95 5.50 -6.13
C GLY A 37 12.67 6.03 -6.79
N THR A 38 12.82 6.97 -7.72
CA THR A 38 11.70 7.58 -8.46
C THR A 38 10.96 6.55 -9.33
N LEU A 39 11.69 5.66 -10.00
CA LEU A 39 11.13 4.54 -10.76
C LEU A 39 10.37 3.57 -9.86
N TYR A 40 10.92 3.30 -8.67
CA TYR A 40 10.29 2.44 -7.69
C TYR A 40 8.97 3.03 -7.18
N GLU A 41 8.90 4.32 -6.90
CA GLU A 41 7.66 5.02 -6.50
C GLU A 41 6.57 4.87 -7.58
N HIS A 42 6.91 5.05 -8.87
CA HIS A 42 5.95 4.82 -9.95
C HIS A 42 5.47 3.36 -10.02
N THR A 43 6.37 2.42 -9.74
CA THR A 43 6.05 0.98 -9.68
C THR A 43 5.10 0.67 -8.53
N VAL A 44 5.35 1.26 -7.36
CA VAL A 44 4.48 1.16 -6.18
C VAL A 44 3.09 1.72 -6.49
N MET A 45 3.00 2.94 -7.06
CA MET A 45 1.72 3.54 -7.44
C MET A 45 0.90 2.63 -8.36
N ARG A 46 1.54 2.02 -9.37
CA ARG A 46 0.88 1.06 -10.27
C ARG A 46 0.28 -0.11 -9.50
N GLU A 47 1.03 -0.72 -8.58
CA GLU A 47 0.56 -1.90 -7.84
C GLU A 47 -0.51 -1.53 -6.81
N LEU A 48 -0.40 -0.39 -6.13
CA LEU A 48 -1.43 0.14 -5.23
C LEU A 48 -2.75 0.41 -5.97
N GLN A 49 -2.67 1.09 -7.13
CA GLN A 49 -3.84 1.38 -7.96
C GLN A 49 -4.46 0.10 -8.54
N GLY A 50 -3.62 -0.80 -9.03
CA GLY A 50 -4.03 -2.01 -9.72
C GLY A 50 -4.58 -3.07 -8.78
N LYS A 51 -3.90 -3.35 -7.66
CA LYS A 51 -4.20 -4.50 -6.79
C LYS A 51 -4.96 -4.15 -5.53
N LEU A 52 -4.85 -2.94 -5.03
CA LEU A 52 -5.57 -2.50 -3.83
C LEU A 52 -6.71 -1.53 -4.15
N ALA A 53 -6.99 -1.29 -5.43
CA ALA A 53 -8.04 -0.37 -5.89
C ALA A 53 -7.89 1.07 -5.36
N MET A 54 -6.66 1.49 -5.04
CA MET A 54 -6.39 2.86 -4.60
C MET A 54 -6.56 3.87 -5.74
N THR A 55 -6.95 5.08 -5.37
CA THR A 55 -7.24 6.20 -6.28
C THR A 55 -6.57 7.46 -5.79
N SER A 56 -6.52 8.48 -6.65
CA SER A 56 -5.91 9.78 -6.35
C SER A 56 -4.48 9.67 -5.81
N LEU A 57 -3.73 8.66 -6.27
CA LEU A 57 -2.33 8.48 -5.91
C LEU A 57 -1.51 9.59 -6.55
N GLN A 58 -0.77 10.32 -5.73
CA GLN A 58 0.10 11.41 -6.13
C GLN A 58 1.42 11.27 -5.40
N LYS A 59 2.51 11.43 -6.17
CA LYS A 59 3.84 11.55 -5.59
C LYS A 59 3.93 12.86 -4.82
N THR A 60 4.68 12.86 -3.74
CA THR A 60 5.07 14.05 -3.00
C THR A 60 6.53 14.36 -3.34
N GLY A 61 6.79 15.55 -3.88
CA GLY A 61 8.13 15.99 -4.23
C GLY A 61 8.58 17.17 -3.37
N GLY A 62 9.90 17.31 -3.21
CA GLY A 62 10.55 18.47 -2.61
C GLY A 62 11.06 18.24 -1.19
N ALA A 63 11.96 19.12 -0.72
CA ALA A 63 12.65 19.03 0.58
C ALA A 63 11.73 19.00 1.83
N ASN A 64 10.41 19.18 1.66
CA ASN A 64 9.40 19.21 2.72
C ASN A 64 8.45 17.98 2.70
N ASP A 65 8.80 16.92 1.97
CA ASP A 65 8.00 15.68 1.90
C ASP A 65 7.88 14.94 3.25
N ARG A 66 8.76 15.27 4.20
CA ARG A 66 8.87 14.71 5.55
C ARG A 66 8.94 13.17 5.53
N GLY A 67 9.41 12.55 4.46
CA GLY A 67 9.51 11.08 4.36
C GLY A 67 8.21 10.35 3.95
N VAL A 68 7.19 11.05 3.45
CA VAL A 68 6.12 10.45 2.65
C VAL A 68 6.46 10.64 1.18
N ASP A 69 6.38 9.58 0.38
CA ASP A 69 6.67 9.64 -1.07
C ASP A 69 5.40 9.63 -1.91
N ILE A 70 4.31 9.02 -1.42
CA ILE A 70 3.01 8.97 -2.12
C ILE A 70 1.88 9.22 -1.14
N ARG A 71 0.88 9.99 -1.58
CA ARG A 71 -0.41 10.18 -0.89
C ARG A 71 -1.55 9.73 -1.79
N GLY A 72 -2.67 9.31 -1.20
CA GLY A 72 -3.90 9.07 -1.97
C GLY A 72 -5.06 8.57 -1.13
N SER A 73 -5.99 7.89 -1.79
CA SER A 73 -7.21 7.34 -1.21
C SER A 73 -7.34 5.86 -1.48
N TRP A 74 -7.83 5.12 -0.50
CA TRP A 74 -8.08 3.69 -0.61
C TRP A 74 -9.56 3.40 -0.39
N ASP A 75 -10.25 3.00 -1.46
CA ASP A 75 -11.65 2.62 -1.44
C ASP A 75 -11.85 1.21 -0.88
N VAL A 76 -11.74 1.11 0.43
CA VAL A 76 -11.93 -0.15 1.16
C VAL A 76 -13.38 -0.61 1.15
N ALA A 77 -14.35 0.31 0.97
CA ALA A 77 -15.76 -0.06 0.79
C ALA A 77 -15.95 -0.84 -0.52
N LYS A 78 -15.31 -0.43 -1.61
CA LYS A 78 -15.34 -1.19 -2.87
C LYS A 78 -14.85 -2.63 -2.68
N VAL A 79 -13.77 -2.82 -1.92
CA VAL A 79 -13.26 -4.16 -1.61
C VAL A 79 -14.32 -4.94 -0.84
N PHE A 80 -14.84 -4.38 0.25
CA PHE A 80 -15.89 -5.02 1.06
C PHE A 80 -17.11 -5.42 0.21
N HIS A 81 -17.68 -4.51 -0.58
CA HIS A 81 -18.87 -4.80 -1.39
C HIS A 81 -18.61 -5.85 -2.47
N THR A 82 -17.39 -5.92 -3.02
CA THR A 82 -17.04 -6.96 -4.00
C THR A 82 -16.89 -8.33 -3.34
N MET A 83 -16.34 -8.35 -2.12
CA MET A 83 -16.05 -9.59 -1.41
C MET A 83 -17.25 -10.12 -0.61
N ASN A 84 -18.16 -9.25 -0.17
CA ASN A 84 -19.29 -9.63 0.68
C ASN A 84 -20.18 -10.73 0.06
N PRO A 85 -20.58 -10.69 -1.22
CA PRO A 85 -21.39 -11.76 -1.81
C PRO A 85 -20.67 -13.12 -1.86
N ILE A 86 -19.34 -13.12 -1.88
CA ILE A 86 -18.52 -14.33 -1.99
C ILE A 86 -18.27 -14.95 -0.61
N LEU A 87 -17.99 -14.11 0.39
CA LEU A 87 -17.53 -14.55 1.71
C LEU A 87 -18.57 -14.36 2.81
N LYS A 88 -19.71 -13.70 2.54
CA LYS A 88 -20.73 -13.34 3.53
C LYS A 88 -20.15 -12.56 4.71
N LEU A 89 -19.37 -11.52 4.39
CA LEU A 89 -18.64 -10.70 5.38
C LEU A 89 -19.57 -9.93 6.33
N ASP A 90 -20.81 -9.70 5.95
CA ASP A 90 -21.89 -9.14 6.78
C ASP A 90 -22.36 -10.08 7.89
N GLN A 91 -22.19 -11.38 7.70
CA GLN A 91 -22.45 -12.41 8.72
C GLN A 91 -21.23 -12.64 9.63
N THR A 92 -20.08 -12.06 9.29
CA THR A 92 -18.89 -12.14 10.14
C THR A 92 -19.03 -11.20 11.32
N GLU A 93 -18.96 -11.75 12.53
CA GLU A 93 -18.99 -10.94 13.74
C GLU A 93 -17.72 -10.08 13.83
N VAL A 94 -17.91 -8.76 13.92
CA VAL A 94 -16.84 -7.78 14.11
C VAL A 94 -17.15 -7.00 15.38
N PRO A 95 -16.25 -6.96 16.37
CA PRO A 95 -16.50 -6.24 17.62
C PRO A 95 -16.71 -4.74 17.35
N ALA A 96 -17.63 -4.11 18.09
CA ALA A 96 -17.92 -2.68 17.94
C ALA A 96 -16.70 -1.78 18.28
N ARG A 97 -15.81 -2.30 19.15
CA ARG A 97 -14.56 -1.66 19.59
C ARG A 97 -13.46 -2.72 19.73
N CYS A 98 -12.24 -2.33 19.39
CA CYS A 98 -11.03 -3.09 19.61
C CYS A 98 -10.13 -2.37 20.60
N LYS A 99 -9.35 -3.12 21.38
CA LYS A 99 -8.34 -2.58 22.29
C LYS A 99 -7.00 -3.24 21.99
N LEU A 100 -5.98 -2.43 21.72
CA LEU A 100 -4.62 -2.89 21.47
C LEU A 100 -3.64 -1.91 22.10
N ASN A 101 -2.67 -2.42 22.87
CA ASN A 101 -1.61 -1.61 23.51
C ASN A 101 -2.14 -0.37 24.24
N GLY A 102 -3.24 -0.54 24.99
CA GLY A 102 -3.89 0.55 25.74
C GLY A 102 -4.76 1.49 24.92
N VAL A 103 -4.79 1.35 23.59
CA VAL A 103 -5.58 2.19 22.68
C VAL A 103 -6.86 1.49 22.26
N THR A 104 -8.00 2.16 22.45
CA THR A 104 -9.31 1.71 21.99
C THR A 104 -9.67 2.38 20.67
N PHE A 105 -10.13 1.60 19.69
CA PHE A 105 -10.53 2.10 18.38
C PHE A 105 -11.75 1.36 17.83
N LYS A 106 -12.36 1.94 16.80
CA LYS A 106 -13.52 1.36 16.11
C LYS A 106 -13.04 0.74 14.80
N PRO A 107 -13.29 -0.56 14.55
CA PRO A 107 -13.01 -1.17 13.25
C PRO A 107 -13.70 -0.43 12.10
N PHE A 108 -13.06 -0.40 10.94
CA PHE A 108 -13.54 0.33 9.78
C PHE A 108 -14.90 -0.19 9.28
N ARG A 109 -15.17 -1.50 9.42
CA ARG A 109 -16.45 -2.12 9.08
C ARG A 109 -17.67 -1.41 9.67
N HIS A 110 -17.53 -0.90 10.89
CA HIS A 110 -18.60 -0.18 11.60
C HIS A 110 -18.70 1.31 11.25
N LYS A 111 -17.81 1.80 10.37
CA LYS A 111 -17.86 3.15 9.82
C LYS A 111 -18.65 3.22 8.52
N LEU A 112 -18.87 2.08 7.86
CA LEU A 112 -19.74 1.98 6.70
C LEU A 112 -21.21 2.22 7.07
N PRO A 113 -22.02 2.82 6.18
CA PRO A 113 -21.64 3.37 4.87
C PRO A 113 -21.09 4.81 4.94
N ARG A 114 -20.99 5.41 6.13
CA ARG A 114 -20.63 6.84 6.31
C ARG A 114 -19.23 7.18 5.84
N GLU A 115 -18.26 6.28 6.04
CA GLU A 115 -16.90 6.43 5.54
C GLU A 115 -16.57 5.26 4.62
N THR A 116 -16.32 5.54 3.34
CA THR A 116 -16.06 4.52 2.32
C THR A 116 -14.57 4.37 1.99
N GLN A 117 -13.77 5.39 2.31
CA GLN A 117 -12.37 5.48 1.90
C GLN A 117 -11.46 5.81 3.09
N LEU A 118 -10.25 5.27 3.03
CA LEU A 118 -9.12 5.67 3.88
C LEU A 118 -8.19 6.59 3.12
N LYS A 119 -7.65 7.61 3.79
CA LYS A 119 -6.45 8.29 3.31
C LYS A 119 -5.27 7.33 3.43
N VAL A 120 -4.34 7.37 2.49
CA VAL A 120 -3.09 6.61 2.57
C VAL A 120 -1.88 7.53 2.47
N LEU A 121 -0.92 7.30 3.35
CA LEU A 121 0.43 7.87 3.28
C LEU A 121 1.39 6.72 3.07
N VAL A 122 2.23 6.80 2.04
CA VAL A 122 3.12 5.72 1.64
C VAL A 122 4.55 6.23 1.60
N GLN A 123 5.44 5.49 2.25
CA GLN A 123 6.88 5.63 2.09
C GLN A 123 7.41 4.44 1.27
N CYS A 124 8.36 4.73 0.40
CA CYS A 124 9.01 3.81 -0.52
C CYS A 124 10.50 3.73 -0.17
N LYS A 125 11.00 2.52 0.07
CA LYS A 125 12.44 2.26 0.24
C LYS A 125 12.89 1.21 -0.76
N ALA A 126 13.51 1.69 -1.86
CA ALA A 126 14.06 0.89 -2.94
C ALA A 126 15.41 0.24 -2.56
N PHE A 127 15.44 -0.54 -1.48
CA PHE A 127 16.65 -1.25 -1.06
C PHE A 127 17.03 -2.36 -2.03
N THR A 128 18.31 -2.45 -2.37
CA THR A 128 18.84 -3.49 -3.24
C THR A 128 19.15 -4.78 -2.48
N SER A 129 19.69 -4.67 -1.26
CA SER A 129 20.14 -5.83 -0.46
C SER A 129 19.68 -5.80 1.00
N SER A 130 19.57 -4.62 1.61
CA SER A 130 19.22 -4.48 3.03
C SER A 130 17.76 -4.78 3.32
N LYS A 131 17.50 -5.47 4.45
CA LYS A 131 16.16 -5.59 5.02
C LYS A 131 15.69 -4.25 5.57
N VAL A 132 14.38 -4.06 5.66
CA VAL A 132 13.79 -2.87 6.28
C VAL A 132 13.86 -3.00 7.80
N ALA A 133 14.55 -2.08 8.45
CA ALA A 133 14.88 -2.13 9.86
C ALA A 133 13.96 -1.20 10.68
N PRO A 134 14.08 -1.19 12.02
CA PRO A 134 13.27 -0.31 12.87
C PRO A 134 13.44 1.20 12.61
N LYS A 135 14.59 1.62 12.09
CA LYS A 135 14.90 3.04 11.86
C LYS A 135 13.93 3.66 10.86
N GLU A 136 13.68 2.95 9.76
CA GLU A 136 12.81 3.38 8.66
C GLU A 136 11.38 3.55 9.16
N PHE A 137 10.90 2.64 10.02
CA PHE A 137 9.58 2.78 10.63
C PHE A 137 9.51 3.94 11.61
N ARG A 138 10.51 4.13 12.47
CA ARG A 138 10.50 5.27 13.40
C ARG A 138 10.40 6.62 12.70
N GLU A 139 11.12 6.77 11.58
CA GLU A 139 11.00 7.94 10.70
C GLU A 139 9.56 8.10 10.21
N LEU A 140 9.00 7.06 9.59
CA LEU A 140 7.63 7.06 9.07
C LEU A 140 6.56 7.37 10.12
N LEU A 141 6.72 6.85 11.33
CA LEU A 141 5.82 7.08 12.46
C LEU A 141 5.89 8.53 12.94
N GLY A 142 7.09 9.12 13.01
CA GLY A 142 7.27 10.54 13.33
C GLY A 142 6.58 11.43 12.29
N THR A 143 6.73 11.09 11.02
CA THR A 143 6.05 11.76 9.91
C THR A 143 4.54 11.70 10.04
N PHE A 144 3.97 10.52 10.31
CA PHE A 144 2.53 10.36 10.54
C PHE A 144 2.04 11.23 11.69
N ALA A 145 2.75 11.21 12.82
CA ALA A 145 2.40 12.01 13.99
C ALA A 145 2.37 13.52 13.66
N SER A 146 3.26 13.98 12.78
CA SER A 146 3.33 15.38 12.34
C SER A 146 2.30 15.78 11.29
N LEU A 147 1.92 14.87 10.39
CA LEU A 147 1.04 15.16 9.25
C LEU A 147 -0.43 14.86 9.53
N VAL A 148 -0.72 13.95 10.45
CA VAL A 148 -2.08 13.44 10.68
C VAL A 148 -2.59 13.86 12.05
N SER A 149 -3.50 14.84 12.03
CA SER A 149 -4.20 15.30 13.22
C SER A 149 -5.01 14.17 13.86
N GLY A 150 -5.23 14.26 15.18
CA GLY A 150 -5.92 13.23 15.98
C GLY A 150 -7.20 12.67 15.32
N PRO A 151 -8.16 13.51 14.90
CA PRO A 151 -9.40 13.06 14.25
C PRO A 151 -9.19 12.32 12.92
N GLN A 152 -8.07 12.55 12.23
CA GLN A 152 -7.75 11.91 10.95
C GLN A 152 -7.00 10.59 11.12
N ARG A 153 -6.45 10.30 12.31
CA ARG A 153 -5.68 9.06 12.56
C ARG A 153 -6.51 7.81 12.39
N ASN A 154 -7.81 7.87 12.72
CA ASN A 154 -8.72 6.74 12.49
C ASN A 154 -9.25 6.65 11.05
N LYS A 155 -8.84 7.57 10.15
CA LYS A 155 -9.23 7.59 8.72
C LYS A 155 -8.03 7.50 7.78
N THR A 156 -6.84 7.27 8.32
CA THR A 156 -5.59 7.28 7.55
C THR A 156 -4.82 6.01 7.84
N ALA A 157 -4.49 5.24 6.80
CA ALA A 157 -3.54 4.14 6.88
C ALA A 157 -2.16 4.62 6.44
N ILE A 158 -1.12 4.11 7.10
CA ILE A 158 0.26 4.34 6.71
C ILE A 158 0.86 3.08 6.10
N MET A 159 1.68 3.25 5.08
CA MET A 159 2.23 2.15 4.31
C MET A 159 3.73 2.31 4.10
N MET A 160 4.46 1.22 4.25
CA MET A 160 5.86 1.12 3.86
C MET A 160 5.98 0.10 2.73
N CYS A 161 6.52 0.55 1.60
CA CYS A 161 6.77 -0.29 0.43
C CYS A 161 8.27 -0.50 0.24
N SER A 162 8.69 -1.76 0.13
CA SER A 162 10.07 -2.11 -0.18
C SER A 162 10.13 -3.46 -0.91
N PRO A 163 11.10 -3.73 -1.81
CA PRO A 163 11.26 -5.08 -2.38
C PRO A 163 11.67 -6.12 -1.31
N ASN A 164 12.30 -5.67 -0.24
CA ASN A 164 13.02 -6.52 0.69
C ASN A 164 12.14 -6.98 1.86
N MET A 165 12.66 -7.85 2.72
CA MET A 165 11.95 -8.32 3.91
C MET A 165 12.15 -7.37 5.09
N LEU A 166 11.27 -7.46 6.08
CA LEU A 166 11.47 -6.86 7.40
C LEU A 166 12.59 -7.59 8.16
N THR A 167 13.32 -6.88 9.00
CA THR A 167 14.07 -7.52 10.10
C THR A 167 13.11 -8.04 11.17
N LYS A 168 13.57 -8.96 12.03
CA LYS A 168 12.77 -9.44 13.17
C LYS A 168 12.36 -8.28 14.09
N ASP A 169 13.29 -7.38 14.37
CA ASP A 169 13.03 -6.19 15.19
C ASP A 169 12.09 -5.21 14.49
N GLY A 170 12.18 -5.08 13.16
CA GLY A 170 11.25 -4.27 12.36
C GLY A 170 9.83 -4.80 12.47
N LEU A 171 9.65 -6.13 12.36
CA LEU A 171 8.36 -6.81 12.53
C LEU A 171 7.81 -6.61 13.96
N SER A 172 8.65 -6.80 14.98
CA SER A 172 8.27 -6.57 16.38
C SER A 172 7.81 -5.13 16.62
N LEU A 173 8.58 -4.15 16.11
CA LEU A 173 8.24 -2.73 16.22
C LEU A 173 6.87 -2.45 15.60
N ILE A 174 6.64 -2.79 14.33
CA ILE A 174 5.38 -2.40 13.66
C ILE A 174 4.14 -2.97 14.34
N ASN A 175 4.22 -4.15 14.96
CA ASN A 175 3.09 -4.76 15.68
C ASN A 175 2.79 -4.11 17.02
N SER A 176 3.79 -3.49 17.65
CA SER A 176 3.56 -2.72 18.89
C SER A 176 2.91 -1.35 18.68
N VAL A 177 2.91 -0.83 17.44
CA VAL A 177 2.47 0.54 17.16
C VAL A 177 0.94 0.67 17.14
N PRO A 178 0.35 1.68 17.82
CA PRO A 178 -1.09 1.87 17.91
C PRO A 178 -1.67 2.66 16.72
N MET A 179 -1.32 2.29 15.49
CA MET A 179 -1.87 2.90 14.27
C MET A 179 -1.89 1.92 13.10
N PRO A 180 -2.77 2.11 12.10
CA PRO A 180 -2.94 1.16 11.01
C PRO A 180 -1.77 1.25 10.03
N LEU A 181 -0.77 0.39 10.23
CA LEU A 181 0.44 0.29 9.41
C LEU A 181 0.38 -0.97 8.55
N ILE A 182 0.63 -0.80 7.25
CA ILE A 182 0.70 -1.91 6.30
C ILE A 182 2.09 -1.94 5.66
N TYR A 183 2.71 -3.10 5.67
CA TYR A 183 3.95 -3.37 4.96
C TYR A 183 3.67 -4.11 3.65
N LEU A 184 4.19 -3.57 2.55
CA LEU A 184 4.01 -4.11 1.21
C LEU A 184 5.37 -4.49 0.63
N ARG A 185 5.50 -5.75 0.21
CA ARG A 185 6.64 -6.14 -0.61
C ARG A 185 6.32 -5.98 -2.07
N ILE A 186 6.88 -4.96 -2.71
CA ILE A 186 6.72 -4.71 -4.15
C ILE A 186 8.10 -4.77 -4.76
N GLU A 187 8.28 -5.63 -5.76
CA GLU A 187 9.56 -5.77 -6.47
C GLU A 187 9.96 -4.47 -7.17
N MET A 188 11.26 -4.32 -7.42
CA MET A 188 11.74 -3.37 -8.41
C MET A 188 11.45 -3.88 -9.82
N LEU A 189 11.39 -2.95 -10.80
CA LEU A 189 11.37 -3.37 -12.19
C LEU A 189 12.71 -4.00 -12.57
N ARG A 190 12.64 -5.11 -13.31
CA ARG A 190 13.83 -5.82 -13.82
C ARG A 190 14.22 -5.25 -15.17
N LEU A 191 15.52 -5.25 -15.45
CA LEU A 191 16.02 -5.00 -16.79
C LEU A 191 15.76 -6.21 -17.69
N LYS A 192 15.42 -5.93 -18.95
CA LYS A 192 15.28 -6.88 -20.06
C LYS A 192 16.02 -6.30 -21.26
N GLY A 193 17.31 -6.63 -21.36
CA GLY A 193 18.21 -5.97 -22.30
C GLY A 193 18.50 -4.53 -21.85
N ALA A 194 18.30 -3.57 -22.75
CA ALA A 194 18.54 -2.14 -22.49
C ALA A 194 17.34 -1.41 -21.85
N ASP A 195 16.18 -2.08 -21.72
CA ASP A 195 14.95 -1.49 -21.19
C ASP A 195 14.44 -2.24 -19.95
N TYR A 196 13.41 -1.68 -19.29
CA TYR A 196 12.75 -2.29 -18.14
C TYR A 196 11.55 -3.17 -18.56
N ASP A 197 11.40 -4.32 -17.90
CA ASP A 197 10.27 -5.23 -18.04
C ASP A 197 9.03 -4.71 -17.28
N ILE A 198 8.39 -3.69 -17.83
CA ILE A 198 7.22 -3.05 -17.18
C ILE A 198 6.02 -4.02 -17.12
N ALA A 199 5.88 -4.94 -18.07
CA ALA A 199 4.76 -5.85 -18.13
C ALA A 199 4.81 -6.90 -17.02
N ASP A 200 5.97 -7.56 -16.88
CA ASP A 200 6.10 -8.79 -16.11
C ASP A 200 6.91 -8.66 -14.82
N SER A 201 7.48 -7.49 -14.51
CA SER A 201 8.19 -7.23 -13.24
C SER A 201 7.54 -6.14 -12.38
N GLY A 202 8.08 -5.90 -11.18
CA GLY A 202 7.59 -4.89 -10.24
C GLY A 202 6.29 -5.29 -9.53
N ARG A 203 6.14 -6.57 -9.18
CA ARG A 203 4.89 -7.12 -8.67
C ARG A 203 4.78 -6.95 -7.16
N LEU A 204 3.58 -6.67 -6.66
CA LEU A 204 3.25 -6.94 -5.25
C LEU A 204 3.39 -8.43 -4.95
N LEU A 205 4.32 -8.75 -4.06
CA LEU A 205 4.65 -10.09 -3.57
C LEU A 205 3.97 -10.42 -2.24
N ASN A 206 3.89 -9.44 -1.34
CA ASN A 206 3.36 -9.66 0.00
C ASN A 206 2.61 -8.44 0.52
N TYR A 207 1.52 -8.70 1.22
CA TYR A 207 0.70 -7.73 1.93
C TYR A 207 0.67 -8.13 3.40
N TYR A 208 1.14 -7.24 4.29
CA TYR A 208 1.18 -7.48 5.72
C TYR A 208 0.56 -6.32 6.47
N GLU A 209 -0.47 -6.60 7.25
CA GLU A 209 -1.06 -5.66 8.22
C GLU A 209 -0.34 -5.85 9.55
N ASN A 210 0.04 -4.77 10.23
CA ASN A 210 0.38 -4.87 11.64
C ASN A 210 -0.85 -5.25 12.48
N GLU A 211 -0.65 -5.64 13.74
CA GLU A 211 -1.75 -6.04 14.64
C GLU A 211 -2.89 -5.01 14.70
N TYR A 212 -2.58 -3.71 14.73
CA TYR A 212 -3.59 -2.67 14.71
C TYR A 212 -4.37 -2.68 13.39
N ALA A 213 -3.69 -2.65 12.24
CA ALA A 213 -4.33 -2.64 10.93
C ALA A 213 -5.21 -3.89 10.71
N ALA A 214 -4.76 -5.05 11.19
CA ALA A 214 -5.53 -6.29 11.07
C ALA A 214 -6.86 -6.22 11.82
N GLN A 215 -6.87 -5.70 13.06
CA GLN A 215 -8.12 -5.49 13.80
C GLN A 215 -8.93 -4.31 13.25
N PHE A 216 -8.28 -3.27 12.74
CA PHE A 216 -8.94 -2.11 12.17
C PHE A 216 -9.67 -2.43 10.86
N LEU A 217 -9.09 -3.30 10.03
CA LEU A 217 -9.62 -3.71 8.73
C LEU A 217 -10.33 -5.07 8.77
N GLN A 218 -10.53 -5.65 9.94
CA GLN A 218 -11.23 -6.94 10.07
C GLN A 218 -12.64 -6.86 9.46
N GLY A 219 -13.06 -7.95 8.82
CA GLY A 219 -14.35 -8.02 8.12
C GLY A 219 -14.43 -7.23 6.81
N MET A 220 -13.32 -6.65 6.32
CA MET A 220 -13.29 -5.93 5.04
C MET A 220 -12.92 -6.81 3.83
N GLY A 221 -12.39 -8.03 4.05
CA GLY A 221 -12.08 -8.99 2.98
C GLY A 221 -10.83 -8.68 2.15
N ILE A 222 -9.91 -7.84 2.64
CA ILE A 222 -8.76 -7.34 1.86
C ILE A 222 -7.76 -8.46 1.53
N LYS A 223 -7.47 -9.35 2.49
CA LYS A 223 -6.54 -10.47 2.27
C LYS A 223 -7.10 -11.44 1.24
N GLU A 224 -8.39 -11.72 1.31
CA GLU A 224 -9.10 -12.60 0.39
C GLU A 224 -9.22 -11.98 -1.00
N TRP A 225 -9.48 -10.67 -1.08
CA TRP A 225 -9.44 -9.90 -2.33
C TRP A 225 -8.12 -10.09 -3.06
N LEU A 226 -7.00 -10.00 -2.34
CA LEU A 226 -5.66 -10.22 -2.91
C LEU A 226 -5.43 -11.68 -3.28
N LYS A 227 -5.77 -12.62 -2.39
CA LYS A 227 -5.58 -14.07 -2.60
C LYS A 227 -6.37 -14.58 -3.80
N LEU A 228 -7.63 -14.17 -3.95
CA LEU A 228 -8.51 -14.54 -5.05
C LEU A 228 -8.28 -13.70 -6.31
N SER A 229 -7.38 -12.70 -6.25
CA SER A 229 -7.10 -11.77 -7.34
C SER A 229 -8.35 -11.04 -7.86
N MET A 230 -9.25 -10.60 -6.98
CA MET A 230 -10.49 -9.90 -7.35
C MET A 230 -10.26 -8.49 -7.91
N PHE A 231 -9.01 -8.06 -7.94
CA PHE A 231 -8.53 -6.84 -8.60
C PHE A 231 -8.24 -7.01 -10.10
N LYS A 232 -8.38 -8.23 -10.62
CA LYS A 232 -8.34 -8.48 -12.06
C LYS A 232 -9.61 -7.90 -12.66
#